data_AF-A0AAP4BPP2-F1
#
_entry.id   AF-A0AAP4BPP2-F1
#
_cell.length_a   1.000
_cell.length_b   1.000
_cell.length_c   1.000
_cell.angle_alpha   90.00
_cell.angle_beta   90.00
_cell.angle_gamma   90.00
#
_symmetry.space_group_name_H-M   'P 1'
#
loop_
_entity.id
_entity.type
_entity.pdbx_description
1 polymer ?
#
loop_
_entity_poly.entity_id
_entity_poly.type
_entity_poly.pdbx_seq_one_letter_code
_entity_poly.pdbx_strand_id
1 'polypeptide(L)' 'MTLWEKVCDHYFERRNTKRTSHRTYKTPWLGDPRVNIQNAKGKAKPYQVHQVLEVIEKLGAQKKESE' A
#
# COMPACT_ATOMS: atom_id res chain seq x y z
N MET A 1 -2.97 3.69 -14.86
CA MET A 1 -3.56 3.70 -13.51
C MET A 1 -4.39 2.44 -13.37
N THR A 2 -3.87 1.44 -12.67
CA THR A 2 -4.48 0.12 -12.47
C THR A 2 -5.41 0.15 -11.26
N LEU A 3 -6.31 -0.82 -11.16
CA LEU A 3 -7.24 -0.96 -10.04
C LEU A 3 -6.51 -1.03 -8.68
N TRP A 4 -5.38 -1.74 -8.67
CA TRP A 4 -4.56 -1.93 -7.47
C TRP A 4 -3.93 -0.63 -6.95
N GLU A 5 -3.50 0.25 -7.85
CA GLU A 5 -3.00 1.58 -7.48
C GLU A 5 -4.10 2.41 -6.80
N LYS A 6 -5.34 2.34 -7.28
CA LYS A 6 -6.48 3.08 -6.68
C LYS A 6 -6.82 2.59 -5.28
N VAL A 7 -6.78 1.28 -5.04
CA VAL A 7 -7.01 0.70 -3.70
C VAL A 7 -5.95 1.25 -2.73
N CYS A 8 -4.69 1.25 -3.14
CA CYS A 8 -3.61 1.72 -2.28
C CYS A 8 -3.64 3.24 -2.08
N ASP A 9 -4.04 4.01 -3.10
CA ASP A 9 -4.28 5.45 -2.97
C ASP A 9 -5.44 5.77 -1.99
N HIS A 10 -6.37 4.83 -1.75
CA HIS A 10 -7.47 5.00 -0.78
C HIS A 10 -7.05 4.70 0.66
N TYR A 11 -6.26 3.64 0.87
CA TYR A 11 -5.85 3.20 2.21
C TYR A 11 -4.56 3.86 2.72
N PHE A 12 -3.69 4.33 1.82
CA PHE A 12 -2.37 4.81 2.18
C PHE A 12 -2.04 6.20 1.61
N GLU A 13 -1.19 6.92 2.33
CA GLU A 13 -0.64 8.18 1.83
C GLU A 13 0.42 7.92 0.76
N ARG A 14 0.15 8.45 -0.44
CA ARG A 14 1.05 8.34 -1.58
C ARG A 14 2.26 9.24 -1.41
N ARG A 15 3.47 8.70 -1.59
CA ARG A 15 4.67 9.53 -1.78
C ARG A 15 4.66 10.08 -3.21
N ASN A 16 4.93 11.38 -3.36
CA ASN A 16 4.98 12.06 -4.66
C ASN A 16 6.21 11.64 -5.50
N THR A 17 6.25 10.40 -5.96
CA THR A 17 7.24 9.92 -6.93
C THR A 17 6.69 10.10 -8.35
N LYS A 18 7.11 11.17 -9.02
CA LYS A 18 6.61 11.60 -10.34
C LYS A 18 7.10 10.78 -11.55
N ARG A 19 7.98 9.78 -11.39
CA ARG A 19 8.79 9.28 -12.53
C ARG A 19 9.00 7.77 -12.71
N THR A 20 8.43 6.88 -11.91
CA THR A 20 8.73 5.45 -12.02
C THR A 20 7.48 4.58 -12.16
N SER A 21 7.64 3.42 -12.80
CA SER A 21 6.63 2.33 -12.82
C SER A 21 6.33 1.72 -11.43
N HIS A 22 6.99 2.26 -10.41
CA HIS A 22 6.91 1.89 -9.01
C HIS A 22 6.20 2.99 -8.23
N ARG A 23 5.29 2.60 -7.36
CA ARG A 23 4.69 3.50 -6.36
C ARG A 23 5.07 3.03 -4.97
N THR A 24 5.49 3.97 -4.13
CA THR A 24 5.76 3.71 -2.72
C THR A 24 4.75 4.45 -1.86
N TYR A 25 4.16 3.72 -0.92
CA TYR A 25 3.18 4.25 0.04
C TYR A 25 3.77 4.29 1.44
N LYS A 26 3.32 5.27 2.24
CA LYS A 26 3.72 5.43 3.64
C LYS A 26 2.66 4.79 4.54
N THR A 27 3.11 4.07 5.57
CA THR A 27 2.28 3.52 6.65
C THR A 27 2.32 4.43 7.89
N PRO A 28 1.25 4.48 8.71
CA PRO A 28 1.17 5.41 9.85
C PRO A 28 1.92 4.97 11.12
N TRP A 29 2.42 3.74 11.22
CA TRP A 29 3.16 3.28 12.41
C TRP A 29 4.69 3.43 12.28
N LEU A 30 5.35 3.53 13.44
CA LEU A 30 6.80 3.65 13.57
C LEU A 30 7.48 2.30 13.25
N GLY A 31 8.20 2.22 12.13
CA GLY A 31 8.86 1.01 11.62
C GLY A 31 8.88 0.98 10.09
N ASP A 32 9.05 -0.20 9.48
CA ASP A 32 8.81 -0.40 8.04
C ASP A 32 7.71 -1.47 7.87
N PRO A 33 6.67 -1.17 7.10
CA PRO A 33 6.59 -1.79 5.78
C PRO A 33 6.11 -0.78 4.75
N ARG A 34 7.06 -0.13 4.08
CA ARG A 34 6.78 0.64 2.87
C ARG A 34 6.17 -0.32 1.86
N VAL A 35 4.94 -0.06 1.47
CA VAL A 35 4.34 -0.82 0.37
C VAL A 35 4.93 -0.26 -0.93
N ASN A 36 5.82 -1.02 -1.55
CA ASN A 36 6.30 -0.74 -2.90
C ASN A 36 5.50 -1.59 -3.88
N ILE A 37 4.72 -0.94 -4.72
CA ILE A 37 3.88 -1.56 -5.74
C ILE A 37 4.54 -1.34 -7.08
N GLN A 38 4.86 -2.44 -7.75
CA GLN A 38 5.31 -2.42 -9.13
C GLN A 38 4.14 -2.83 -10.01
N ASN A 39 3.85 -2.02 -11.02
CA ASN A 39 2.95 -2.45 -12.07
C ASN A 39 3.69 -3.41 -13.02
N ALA A 40 3.28 -4.68 -13.06
CA ALA A 40 3.75 -5.66 -14.03
C ALA A 40 2.60 -6.02 -14.98
N LYS A 41 2.59 -5.41 -16.18
CA LYS A 41 1.57 -5.65 -17.24
C LYS A 41 0.11 -5.50 -16.75
N GLY A 42 -0.17 -4.54 -15.88
CA GLY A 42 -1.52 -4.28 -15.36
C GLY A 42 -1.86 -5.03 -14.06
N LYS A 43 -0.96 -5.88 -13.56
CA LYS A 43 -1.14 -6.65 -12.32
C LYS A 43 -0.05 -6.32 -11.31
N ALA A 44 -0.39 -6.44 -10.02
CA ALA A 44 0.58 -6.45 -8.94
C ALA A 44 1.19 -7.84 -8.79
N LYS A 45 2.41 -7.94 -8.25
CA LYS A 45 3.00 -9.25 -7.94
C LYS A 45 2.31 -9.84 -6.70
N PRO A 46 2.09 -11.17 -6.62
CA PRO A 46 1.36 -11.79 -5.51
C PRO A 46 1.90 -11.44 -4.13
N TYR A 47 3.22 -11.43 -3.93
CA TYR A 47 3.83 -11.05 -2.65
C TYR A 47 3.52 -9.61 -2.23
N GLN A 48 3.34 -8.68 -3.19
CA GLN A 48 2.97 -7.29 -2.91
C GLN A 48 1.50 -7.20 -2.47
N VAL A 49 0.67 -8.10 -2.97
CA VAL A 49 -0.73 -8.22 -2.53
C VAL A 49 -0.79 -8.72 -1.09
N HIS A 50 -0.02 -9.76 -0.75
CA HIS A 50 0.08 -10.24 0.63
C HIS A 50 0.58 -9.14 1.59
N GLN A 51 1.64 -8.42 1.23
CA GLN A 51 2.13 -7.30 2.04
C GLN A 51 1.05 -6.22 2.27
N VAL A 52 0.26 -5.87 1.25
CA VAL A 52 -0.83 -4.90 1.42
C VAL A 52 -1.91 -5.42 2.36
N LEU A 53 -2.28 -6.70 2.25
CA LEU A 53 -3.30 -7.30 3.12
C LEU A 53 -2.87 -7.26 4.59
N GLU A 54 -1.64 -7.69 4.91
CA GLU A 54 -1.13 -7.65 6.28
C GLU A 54 -1.14 -6.22 6.86
N VAL A 55 -0.84 -5.23 6.02
CA VAL A 55 -0.82 -3.82 6.37
C VAL A 55 -2.24 -3.29 6.61
N ILE A 56 -3.21 -3.68 5.78
CA ILE A 56 -4.63 -3.32 5.96
C ILE A 56 -5.21 -3.98 7.22
N GLU A 57 -4.87 -5.25 7.50
CA GLU A 57 -5.29 -5.94 8.72
C GLU A 57 -4.78 -5.22 9.97
N LYS A 58 -3.51 -4.81 9.98
CA LYS A 58 -2.93 -4.00 11.06
C LYS A 58 -3.56 -2.61 11.20
N LEU A 59 -3.93 -1.97 10.09
CA LEU A 59 -4.68 -0.69 10.12
C LEU A 59 -6.07 -0.87 10.75
N GLY A 60 -6.77 -1.93 10.37
CA GLY A 60 -8.09 -2.26 10.91
C GLY A 60 -8.04 -2.59 12.40
N ALA A 61 -7.03 -3.33 12.85
CA ALA A 61 -6.81 -3.63 14.25
C ALA A 61 -6.56 -2.38 15.10
N GLN A 62 -5.71 -1.45 14.62
CA GLN A 62 -5.45 -0.18 15.32
C GLN A 62 -6.68 0.73 15.41
N LYS A 63 -7.53 0.75 14.37
CA LYS A 63 -8.78 1.53 14.39
C LYS A 63 -9.78 1.03 15.45
N LYS A 64 -9.81 -0.26 15.75
CA LYS A 64 -10.71 -0.84 16.77
C LYS A 64 -10.34 -0.49 18.20
N GLU A 65 -9.15 0.01 18.46
CA GLU A 65 -8.66 0.33 19.82
C GLU A 65 -8.93 1.80 20.20
N SER A 66 -9.44 2.59 19.27
CA SER A 66 -9.81 4.01 19.48
C SER A 66 -11.33 4.25 19.51
N GLU A 67 -12.14 3.19 19.63
CA GLU A 67 -13.62 3.25 19.68
C GLU A 67 -14.16 2.59 20.95
#